data_AF-A0A7Y4KY76-F1
#
_entry.id   AF-A0A7Y4KY76-F1
#
_cell.length_a   1.000
_cell.length_b   1.000
_cell.length_c   1.000
_cell.angle_alpha   90.00
_cell.angle_beta   90.00
_cell.angle_gamma   90.00
#
_symmetry.space_group_name_H-M   'P 1'
#
loop_
_entity.id
_entity.type
_entity.pdbx_description
1 polymer ?
#
loop_
_entity_poly.entity_id
_entity_poly.type
_entity_poly.pdbx_seq_one_letter_code
_entity_poly.pdbx_strand_id
1 'polypeptide(L)'
;MTTAEIEQTAQARVGLCEFPGVNCPNPKQADAGSTGRPPKYCGIEGPGVDGKPVVHNKATAWAAKKAVQKRPSDATGVVSAAPVVTGPVTTARATLENQMLELPRRLDQLQEFLTGIAEAVRAYGSAEAVAAEVEQLQASSRAQLAESERLRGEEEHRRRQAEQQAAEAEDARDEADAAAQEAFELLVTAHRETAAALAAAEEARDEAAAARELAAAELAEARQELATARQTAAADLQQLRAESDKRLADLQTATETQLDEIRAAARAAQTAKATADAERQAALQAADALRTELRDLHTQHRTELDALRADHRADRNQLRTDHQTQLADLKQAAADRLAAATQAQQSAEQTADALRTQLATHLTPPPTPDSE
;
A
#
# COMPACT_ATOMS: atom_id res chain seq x y z
N MET A 1 78.79 -45.87 -16.52
CA MET A 1 77.42 -45.35 -16.42
C MET A 1 76.96 -44.96 -17.80
N THR A 2 75.84 -45.51 -18.27
CA THR A 2 75.29 -45.25 -19.60
C THR A 2 74.42 -43.99 -19.59
N THR A 3 74.22 -43.37 -20.75
CA THR A 3 73.39 -42.16 -20.89
C THR A 3 71.96 -42.34 -20.36
N ALA A 4 71.41 -43.56 -20.45
CA ALA A 4 70.10 -43.90 -19.90
C ALA A 4 70.01 -43.79 -18.36
N GLU A 5 71.10 -44.11 -17.62
CA GLU A 5 71.12 -43.96 -16.15
C GLU A 5 71.11 -42.49 -15.72
N ILE A 6 71.71 -41.62 -16.54
CA ILE A 6 71.75 -40.17 -16.29
C ILE A 6 70.35 -39.56 -16.46
N GLU A 7 69.59 -39.98 -17.47
CA GLU A 7 68.21 -39.53 -17.69
C GLU A 7 67.24 -40.05 -16.63
N GLN A 8 67.35 -41.32 -16.22
CA GLN A 8 66.53 -41.87 -15.13
C GLN A 8 66.78 -41.15 -13.78
N THR A 9 68.04 -40.81 -13.49
CA THR A 9 68.40 -40.04 -12.29
C THR A 9 67.90 -38.58 -12.37
N ALA A 10 67.76 -38.02 -13.58
CA ALA A 10 67.21 -36.68 -13.79
C ALA A 10 65.68 -36.63 -13.67
N GLN A 11 64.97 -37.61 -14.24
CA GLN A 11 63.50 -37.70 -14.12
C GLN A 11 63.04 -37.91 -12.68
N ALA A 12 63.79 -38.66 -11.87
CA ALA A 12 63.53 -38.86 -10.45
C ALA A 12 63.75 -37.61 -9.56
N ARG A 13 64.20 -36.46 -10.11
CA ARG A 13 64.55 -35.25 -9.35
C ARG A 13 63.72 -34.00 -9.70
N VAL A 14 62.68 -34.14 -10.51
CA VAL A 14 61.79 -33.03 -10.88
C VAL A 14 61.04 -32.54 -9.63
N GLY A 15 61.45 -31.37 -9.11
CA GLY A 15 60.83 -30.72 -7.94
C GLY A 15 61.77 -30.50 -6.75
N LEU A 16 62.97 -31.09 -6.75
CA LEU A 16 63.98 -30.94 -5.69
C LEU A 16 64.89 -29.72 -5.88
N CYS A 17 65.49 -29.22 -4.80
CA CYS A 17 66.32 -28.02 -4.82
C CYS A 17 67.62 -28.17 -5.65
N GLU A 18 67.83 -27.27 -6.62
CA GLU A 18 68.98 -27.26 -7.53
C GLU A 18 70.18 -26.43 -6.99
N PHE A 19 70.51 -26.53 -5.70
CA PHE A 19 71.61 -25.73 -5.14
C PHE A 19 72.99 -26.20 -5.66
N PRO A 20 73.91 -25.31 -6.10
CA PRO A 20 75.17 -25.73 -6.71
C PRO A 20 76.06 -26.55 -5.75
N GLY A 21 76.59 -27.68 -6.23
CA GLY A 21 77.63 -28.47 -5.54
C GLY A 21 77.15 -29.40 -4.41
N VAL A 22 75.84 -29.47 -4.13
CA VAL A 22 75.26 -30.29 -3.06
C VAL A 22 73.95 -30.94 -3.49
N ASN A 23 73.67 -32.14 -2.97
CA ASN A 23 72.44 -32.86 -3.26
C ASN A 23 71.39 -32.60 -2.16
N CYS A 24 70.56 -31.57 -2.33
CA CYS A 24 69.57 -31.17 -1.32
C CYS A 24 68.26 -31.97 -1.49
N PRO A 25 67.80 -32.73 -0.47
CA PRO A 25 66.58 -33.54 -0.55
C PRO A 25 65.28 -32.73 -0.34
N ASN A 26 65.36 -31.41 -0.15
CA ASN A 26 64.20 -30.56 0.10
C ASN A 26 63.51 -30.15 -1.22
N PRO A 27 62.17 -30.14 -1.29
CA PRO A 27 61.43 -29.66 -2.45
C PRO A 27 61.59 -28.15 -2.62
N LYS A 28 61.40 -27.66 -3.85
CA LYS A 28 61.31 -26.23 -4.15
C LYS A 28 60.04 -25.66 -3.51
N GLN A 29 60.17 -24.63 -2.67
CA GLN A 29 59.00 -23.95 -2.11
C GLN A 29 58.32 -23.12 -3.21
N ALA A 30 57.01 -23.31 -3.39
CA ALA A 30 56.18 -22.40 -4.14
C ALA A 30 55.50 -21.47 -3.12
N ASP A 31 55.76 -20.17 -3.21
CA ASP A 31 55.15 -19.19 -2.31
C ASP A 31 53.64 -19.14 -2.56
N ALA A 32 52.86 -19.51 -1.53
CA ALA A 32 51.41 -19.52 -1.57
C ALA A 32 50.84 -18.10 -1.71
N GLY A 33 50.64 -17.68 -2.97
CA GLY A 33 50.17 -16.33 -3.32
C GLY A 33 50.93 -15.71 -4.50
N SER A 34 52.09 -16.25 -4.92
CA SER A 34 52.76 -15.77 -6.13
C SER A 34 52.24 -16.46 -7.39
N THR A 35 51.79 -15.70 -8.37
CA THR A 35 51.31 -16.20 -9.69
C THR A 35 52.47 -16.48 -10.67
N GLY A 36 53.67 -16.73 -10.15
CA GLY A 36 54.92 -16.85 -10.90
C GLY A 36 55.44 -18.28 -11.08
N ARG A 37 56.44 -18.44 -11.94
CA ARG A 37 57.18 -19.71 -12.10
C ARG A 37 57.93 -20.03 -10.79
N PRO A 38 57.78 -21.23 -10.18
CA PRO A 38 58.37 -21.53 -8.87
C PRO A 38 59.89 -21.27 -8.80
N PRO A 39 60.41 -20.76 -7.66
CA PRO A 39 61.83 -20.51 -7.48
C PRO A 39 62.65 -21.82 -7.56
N LYS A 40 63.91 -21.71 -7.99
CA LYS A 40 64.79 -22.88 -8.23
C LYS A 40 65.33 -23.54 -6.96
N TYR A 41 65.24 -22.87 -5.82
CA TYR A 41 65.87 -23.27 -4.56
C TYR A 41 64.81 -23.37 -3.44
N CYS A 42 65.08 -24.15 -2.39
CA CYS A 42 64.08 -24.45 -1.37
C CYS A 42 63.88 -23.38 -0.28
N GLY A 43 64.75 -22.35 -0.19
CA GLY A 43 64.63 -21.28 0.82
C GLY A 43 64.98 -21.69 2.26
N ILE A 44 65.23 -22.99 2.50
CA ILE A 44 65.55 -23.56 3.82
C ILE A 44 67.08 -23.64 3.99
N GLU A 45 67.56 -23.67 5.24
CA GLU A 45 68.95 -24.01 5.56
C GLU A 45 69.25 -25.47 5.21
N GLY A 46 70.24 -25.68 4.35
CA GLY A 46 70.73 -26.99 3.96
C GLY A 46 72.25 -27.01 3.85
N PRO A 47 72.88 -28.17 3.57
CA PRO A 47 74.32 -28.24 3.40
C PRO A 47 74.75 -27.31 2.24
N GLY A 48 75.80 -26.53 2.45
CA GLY A 48 76.50 -25.76 1.41
C GLY A 48 77.72 -26.51 0.85
N VAL A 49 78.37 -25.92 -0.15
CA VAL A 49 79.53 -26.52 -0.85
C VAL A 49 80.68 -26.89 0.11
N ASP A 50 80.87 -26.10 1.17
CA ASP A 50 81.90 -26.32 2.20
C ASP A 50 81.40 -27.15 3.41
N GLY A 51 80.27 -27.85 3.27
CA GLY A 51 79.65 -28.70 4.31
C GLY A 51 78.94 -27.94 5.44
N LYS A 52 79.08 -26.62 5.53
CA LYS A 52 78.37 -25.76 6.50
C LYS A 52 76.90 -25.56 6.12
N PRO A 53 75.98 -25.37 7.08
CA PRO A 53 74.59 -25.01 6.78
C PRO A 53 74.52 -23.61 6.16
N VAL A 54 73.75 -23.46 5.08
CA VAL A 54 73.50 -22.19 4.38
C VAL A 54 72.05 -22.19 3.87
N VAL A 55 71.36 -21.04 3.96
CA VAL A 55 70.05 -20.85 3.34
C VAL A 55 70.16 -21.01 1.82
N HIS A 56 69.39 -21.91 1.22
CA HIS A 56 69.40 -22.17 -0.22
C HIS A 56 68.56 -21.13 -0.98
N ASN A 57 69.17 -20.00 -1.37
CA ASN A 57 68.52 -18.92 -2.12
C ASN A 57 69.39 -18.43 -3.31
N LYS A 58 68.88 -17.49 -4.11
CA LYS A 58 69.54 -17.01 -5.33
C LYS A 58 70.88 -16.31 -5.07
N ALA A 59 71.02 -15.60 -3.96
CA ALA A 59 72.25 -14.88 -3.60
C ALA A 59 73.35 -15.85 -3.13
N THR A 60 73.01 -16.79 -2.24
CA THR A 60 73.94 -17.81 -1.75
C THR A 60 74.35 -18.79 -2.84
N ALA A 61 73.45 -19.13 -3.77
CA ALA A 61 73.78 -19.95 -4.94
C ALA A 61 74.78 -19.26 -5.90
N TRP A 62 74.71 -17.94 -6.06
CA TRP A 62 75.68 -17.19 -6.88
C TRP A 62 77.06 -17.13 -6.22
N ALA A 63 77.11 -16.92 -4.89
CA ALA A 63 78.35 -16.98 -4.12
C ALA A 63 79.00 -18.38 -4.20
N ALA A 64 78.21 -19.44 -4.01
CA ALA A 64 78.65 -20.83 -4.15
C ALA A 64 79.21 -21.13 -5.55
N LYS A 65 78.53 -20.67 -6.61
CA LYS A 65 79.00 -20.84 -7.99
C LYS A 65 80.34 -20.13 -8.25
N LYS A 66 80.55 -18.93 -7.68
CA LYS A 66 81.83 -18.21 -7.74
C LYS A 66 82.94 -18.93 -6.97
N ALA A 67 82.64 -19.52 -5.81
CA ALA A 67 83.62 -20.29 -5.03
C ALA A 67 84.11 -21.53 -5.80
N VAL A 68 83.19 -22.26 -6.44
CA VAL A 68 83.52 -23.43 -7.28
C VAL A 68 84.39 -23.05 -8.49
N GLN A 69 84.18 -21.87 -9.09
CA GLN A 69 85.01 -21.38 -10.21
C GLN A 69 86.39 -20.84 -9.79
N LYS A 70 86.68 -20.66 -8.50
CA LYS A 70 87.90 -19.98 -8.01
C LYS A 70 89.01 -20.91 -7.52
N ARG A 71 89.05 -22.17 -7.95
CA ARG A 71 90.15 -23.12 -7.67
C ARG A 71 91.13 -23.28 -8.85
N PRO A 72 92.26 -22.55 -8.88
CA PRO A 72 93.43 -22.89 -9.69
C PRO A 72 94.39 -23.83 -8.94
N SER A 73 95.23 -24.54 -9.69
CA SER A 73 96.24 -25.50 -9.22
C SER A 73 97.68 -24.93 -9.28
N ASP A 74 98.38 -25.03 -8.15
CA ASP A 74 99.85 -25.14 -7.92
C ASP A 74 100.93 -24.25 -8.61
N ALA A 75 101.83 -23.74 -7.74
CA ALA A 75 103.32 -23.78 -7.80
C ALA A 75 104.22 -22.63 -8.40
N THR A 76 105.04 -22.07 -7.49
CA THR A 76 106.53 -21.79 -7.56
C THR A 76 107.19 -20.58 -8.30
N GLY A 77 108.24 -20.01 -7.67
CA GLY A 77 109.35 -19.18 -8.27
C GLY A 77 109.32 -17.66 -7.97
N VAL A 78 110.27 -16.91 -7.36
CA VAL A 78 111.72 -17.01 -7.01
C VAL A 78 112.67 -16.70 -8.21
N VAL A 79 113.57 -15.69 -8.24
CA VAL A 79 113.95 -14.56 -7.31
C VAL A 79 114.59 -13.36 -8.09
N SER A 80 115.11 -12.29 -7.43
CA SER A 80 115.64 -11.04 -8.05
C SER A 80 117.15 -10.73 -7.83
N ALA A 81 117.72 -9.91 -8.73
CA ALA A 81 118.87 -8.98 -8.60
C ALA A 81 120.36 -9.43 -8.69
N ALA A 82 121.16 -8.53 -9.26
CA ALA A 82 122.65 -8.39 -9.30
C ALA A 82 122.96 -6.86 -9.47
N PRO A 83 124.21 -6.33 -9.64
CA PRO A 83 125.59 -6.89 -9.59
C PRO A 83 126.62 -5.94 -8.84
N VAL A 84 127.92 -5.92 -9.24
CA VAL A 84 128.97 -4.83 -9.14
C VAL A 84 129.89 -4.79 -7.86
N VAL A 85 131.23 -5.05 -7.89
CA VAL A 85 132.46 -4.30 -8.37
C VAL A 85 133.06 -3.35 -7.28
N THR A 86 134.38 -3.16 -6.95
CA THR A 86 135.74 -3.41 -7.56
C THR A 86 136.89 -3.47 -6.48
N GLY A 87 138.18 -3.70 -6.84
CA GLY A 87 139.38 -3.46 -5.98
C GLY A 87 140.76 -3.51 -6.70
N PRO A 88 141.85 -2.85 -6.22
CA PRO A 88 142.81 -2.19 -7.14
C PRO A 88 144.35 -2.51 -7.07
N VAL A 89 144.98 -2.38 -8.26
CA VAL A 89 146.30 -1.78 -8.61
C VAL A 89 147.60 -2.24 -7.90
N THR A 90 148.40 -3.06 -8.60
CA THR A 90 149.89 -3.01 -8.62
C THR A 90 150.50 -3.13 -10.03
N THR A 91 149.67 -2.95 -11.08
CA THR A 91 150.05 -3.10 -12.49
C THR A 91 150.60 -1.79 -13.08
N ALA A 92 151.76 -1.34 -12.58
CA ALA A 92 152.43 -0.12 -13.07
C ALA A 92 153.79 -0.36 -13.77
N ARG A 93 154.37 -1.56 -13.66
CA ARG A 93 155.66 -1.92 -14.27
C ARG A 93 155.53 -3.03 -15.32
N ALA A 94 154.74 -4.07 -15.02
CA ALA A 94 154.30 -5.05 -16.03
C ALA A 94 153.48 -4.40 -17.17
N THR A 95 152.87 -3.24 -16.92
CA THR A 95 152.10 -2.48 -17.91
C THR A 95 152.94 -1.70 -18.89
N LEU A 96 154.22 -1.39 -18.65
CA LEU A 96 155.01 -0.66 -19.66
C LEU A 96 155.50 -1.60 -20.78
N GLU A 97 155.95 -2.80 -20.39
CA GLU A 97 156.35 -3.85 -21.35
C GLU A 97 155.13 -4.40 -22.08
N ASN A 98 154.01 -4.61 -21.36
CA ASN A 98 152.73 -4.90 -21.98
C ASN A 98 152.17 -3.70 -22.79
N GLN A 99 152.53 -2.44 -22.51
CA GLN A 99 152.13 -1.29 -23.35
C GLN A 99 152.92 -1.22 -24.67
N MET A 100 154.15 -1.75 -24.74
CA MET A 100 154.86 -1.86 -26.02
C MET A 100 154.36 -3.04 -26.86
N LEU A 101 154.00 -4.16 -26.23
CA LEU A 101 153.34 -5.30 -26.91
C LEU A 101 151.85 -5.04 -27.23
N GLU A 102 151.15 -4.28 -26.39
CA GLU A 102 149.84 -3.72 -26.71
C GLU A 102 149.93 -2.48 -27.60
N LEU A 103 151.10 -1.93 -27.95
CA LEU A 103 151.13 -0.70 -28.77
C LEU A 103 150.46 -0.92 -30.14
N PRO A 104 150.73 -2.02 -30.87
CA PRO A 104 149.94 -2.40 -32.05
C PRO A 104 148.47 -2.58 -31.68
N ARG A 105 148.15 -3.32 -30.61
CA ARG A 105 146.76 -3.59 -30.18
C ARG A 105 145.98 -2.34 -29.77
N ARG A 106 146.65 -1.31 -29.27
CA ARG A 106 146.10 -0.01 -28.88
C ARG A 106 146.06 0.97 -30.05
N LEU A 107 146.93 0.81 -31.04
CA LEU A 107 146.78 1.45 -32.34
C LEU A 107 145.62 0.80 -33.11
N ASP A 108 145.45 -0.52 -33.07
CA ASP A 108 144.29 -1.24 -33.61
C ASP A 108 143.01 -0.83 -32.88
N GLN A 109 143.00 -0.73 -31.54
CA GLN A 109 141.85 -0.22 -30.79
C GLN A 109 141.59 1.27 -30.99
N LEU A 110 142.63 2.09 -31.14
CA LEU A 110 142.47 3.51 -31.49
C LEU A 110 141.97 3.64 -32.93
N GLN A 111 142.37 2.75 -33.83
CA GLN A 111 141.89 2.66 -35.20
C GLN A 111 140.45 2.13 -35.25
N GLU A 112 140.06 1.11 -34.46
CA GLU A 112 138.68 0.67 -34.25
C GLU A 112 137.83 1.78 -33.62
N PHE A 113 138.37 2.53 -32.67
CA PHE A 113 137.65 3.62 -32.00
C PHE A 113 137.51 4.85 -32.91
N LEU A 114 138.54 5.20 -33.68
CA LEU A 114 138.47 6.27 -34.69
C LEU A 114 137.65 5.83 -35.91
N THR A 115 137.65 4.55 -36.28
CA THR A 115 136.77 3.97 -37.30
C THR A 115 135.33 3.96 -36.79
N GLY A 116 135.09 3.56 -35.54
CA GLY A 116 133.79 3.60 -34.89
C GLY A 116 133.27 5.01 -34.66
N ILE A 117 134.13 6.00 -34.36
CA ILE A 117 133.76 7.42 -34.38
C ILE A 117 133.50 7.87 -35.82
N ALA A 118 134.31 7.48 -36.80
CA ALA A 118 134.07 7.85 -38.20
C ALA A 118 132.80 7.18 -38.75
N GLU A 119 132.43 5.99 -38.29
CA GLU A 119 131.19 5.29 -38.61
C GLU A 119 130.00 5.88 -37.87
N ALA A 120 130.13 6.23 -36.59
CA ALA A 120 129.09 6.96 -35.85
C ALA A 120 128.85 8.36 -36.41
N VAL A 121 129.90 9.09 -36.80
CA VAL A 121 129.81 10.40 -37.49
C VAL A 121 129.31 10.23 -38.92
N ARG A 122 129.64 9.14 -39.62
CA ARG A 122 129.08 8.83 -40.95
C ARG A 122 127.63 8.35 -40.87
N ALA A 123 127.20 7.76 -39.75
CA ALA A 123 125.81 7.40 -39.47
C ALA A 123 124.97 8.63 -39.08
N TYR A 124 125.39 9.40 -38.06
CA TYR A 124 124.77 10.67 -37.69
C TYR A 124 124.82 11.73 -38.80
N GLY A 125 125.86 11.70 -39.64
CA GLY A 125 126.01 12.53 -40.82
C GLY A 125 125.42 11.92 -42.10
N SER A 126 124.90 10.68 -42.05
CA SER A 126 124.15 10.15 -43.18
C SER A 126 122.78 10.80 -43.18
N ALA A 127 122.52 11.58 -44.23
CA ALA A 127 121.20 12.17 -44.45
C ALA A 127 120.10 11.09 -44.49
N GLU A 128 120.44 9.85 -44.87
CA GLU A 128 119.53 8.71 -44.92
C GLU A 128 119.13 8.18 -43.53
N ALA A 129 120.05 8.02 -42.57
CA ALA A 129 119.67 7.59 -41.21
C ALA A 129 118.87 8.67 -40.47
N VAL A 130 119.28 9.94 -40.61
CA VAL A 130 118.52 11.08 -40.05
C VAL A 130 117.15 11.20 -40.73
N ALA A 131 117.04 10.96 -42.04
CA ALA A 131 115.75 10.89 -42.72
C ALA A 131 114.88 9.73 -42.19
N ALA A 132 115.45 8.54 -41.98
CA ALA A 132 114.73 7.40 -41.43
C ALA A 132 114.23 7.64 -39.98
N GLU A 133 115.04 8.26 -39.13
CA GLU A 133 114.62 8.66 -37.78
C GLU A 133 113.53 9.75 -37.81
N VAL A 134 113.65 10.73 -38.70
CA VAL A 134 112.62 11.76 -38.90
C VAL A 134 111.33 11.17 -39.46
N GLU A 135 111.39 10.22 -40.40
CA GLU A 135 110.23 9.50 -40.92
C GLU A 135 109.59 8.62 -39.85
N GLN A 136 110.37 7.92 -39.02
CA GLN A 136 109.87 7.14 -37.90
C GLN A 136 109.23 8.03 -36.81
N LEU A 137 109.82 9.20 -36.53
CA LEU A 137 109.25 10.18 -35.61
C LEU A 137 107.97 10.81 -36.18
N GLN A 138 107.92 11.11 -37.47
CA GLN A 138 106.71 11.57 -38.15
C GLN A 138 105.63 10.49 -38.17
N ALA A 139 105.98 9.23 -38.39
CA ALA A 139 105.04 8.10 -38.36
C ALA A 139 104.49 7.88 -36.94
N SER A 140 105.34 7.91 -35.90
CA SER A 140 104.88 7.78 -34.52
C SER A 140 104.07 8.99 -34.04
N SER A 141 104.44 10.21 -34.44
CA SER A 141 103.66 11.43 -34.20
C SER A 141 102.28 11.38 -34.88
N ARG A 142 102.20 10.97 -36.15
CA ARG A 142 100.92 10.74 -36.85
C ARG A 142 100.08 9.66 -36.16
N ALA A 143 100.69 8.58 -35.70
CA ALA A 143 99.99 7.52 -34.95
C ALA A 143 99.46 8.01 -33.59
N GLN A 144 100.24 8.80 -32.85
CA GLN A 144 99.81 9.42 -31.59
C GLN A 144 98.70 10.44 -31.79
N LEU A 145 98.76 11.24 -32.86
CA LEU A 145 97.67 12.16 -33.24
C LEU A 145 96.40 11.39 -33.60
N ALA A 146 96.48 10.37 -34.44
CA ALA A 146 95.33 9.53 -34.82
C ALA A 146 94.70 8.82 -33.60
N GLU A 147 95.52 8.34 -32.65
CA GLU A 147 95.05 7.72 -31.40
C GLU A 147 94.40 8.76 -30.47
N SER A 148 94.98 9.96 -30.36
CA SER A 148 94.40 11.08 -29.61
C SER A 148 93.06 11.52 -30.20
N GLU A 149 92.95 11.59 -31.53
CA GLU A 149 91.70 11.89 -32.25
C GLU A 149 90.65 10.79 -32.05
N ARG A 150 91.05 9.51 -32.09
CA ARG A 150 90.16 8.37 -31.77
C ARG A 150 89.61 8.47 -30.35
N LEU A 151 90.48 8.66 -29.36
CA LEU A 151 90.09 8.81 -27.95
C LEU A 151 89.19 10.03 -27.74
N ARG A 152 89.47 11.16 -28.41
CA ARG A 152 88.62 12.35 -28.37
C ARG A 152 87.24 12.08 -28.97
N GLY A 153 87.17 11.34 -30.08
CA GLY A 153 85.91 10.92 -30.69
C GLY A 153 85.09 9.98 -29.81
N GLU A 154 85.74 9.06 -29.08
CA GLU A 154 85.10 8.15 -28.14
C GLU A 154 84.59 8.85 -26.87
N GLU A 155 85.34 9.81 -26.33
CA GLU A 155 84.87 10.68 -25.24
C GLU A 155 83.71 11.58 -25.69
N GLU A 156 83.79 12.17 -26.90
CA GLU A 156 82.70 12.98 -27.43
C GLU A 156 81.43 12.15 -27.69
N HIS A 157 81.57 10.92 -28.21
CA HIS A 157 80.44 10.01 -28.38
C HIS A 157 79.83 9.62 -27.03
N ARG A 158 80.65 9.26 -26.04
CA ARG A 158 80.17 8.99 -24.67
C ARG A 158 79.50 10.20 -24.04
N ARG A 159 80.01 11.41 -24.25
CA ARG A 159 79.39 12.66 -23.76
C ARG A 159 78.01 12.87 -24.39
N ARG A 160 77.89 12.76 -25.71
CA ARG A 160 76.60 12.87 -26.42
C ARG A 160 75.60 11.79 -26.00
N GLN A 161 76.07 10.56 -25.76
CA GLN A 161 75.21 9.49 -25.27
C GLN A 161 74.71 9.75 -23.84
N ALA A 162 75.56 10.29 -22.97
CA ALA A 162 75.17 10.70 -21.62
C ALA A 162 74.24 11.93 -21.63
N GLU A 163 74.49 12.91 -22.50
CA GLU A 163 73.60 14.06 -22.75
C GLU A 163 72.21 13.59 -23.23
N GLN A 164 72.15 12.64 -24.18
CA GLN A 164 70.89 12.05 -24.65
C GLN A 164 70.16 11.28 -23.53
N GLN A 165 70.87 10.44 -22.76
CA GLN A 165 70.27 9.71 -21.64
C GLN A 165 69.78 10.63 -20.52
N ALA A 166 70.43 11.77 -20.31
CA ALA A 166 69.98 12.78 -19.36
C ALA A 166 68.71 13.47 -19.85
N ALA A 167 68.63 13.84 -21.13
CA ALA A 167 67.43 14.41 -21.75
C ALA A 167 66.24 13.43 -21.72
N GLU A 168 66.44 12.17 -22.15
CA GLU A 168 65.40 11.13 -22.09
C GLU A 168 64.91 10.87 -20.64
N ALA A 169 65.77 11.05 -19.63
CA ALA A 169 65.42 10.93 -18.22
C ALA A 169 64.78 12.20 -17.63
N GLU A 170 64.95 13.36 -18.25
CA GLU A 170 64.26 14.62 -17.91
C GLU A 170 62.85 14.60 -18.52
N ASP A 171 62.73 14.29 -19.81
CA ASP A 171 61.45 14.09 -20.52
C ASP A 171 60.55 13.08 -19.79
N ALA A 172 61.10 11.91 -19.42
CA ALA A 172 60.36 10.87 -18.69
C ALA A 172 59.95 11.26 -17.26
N ARG A 173 60.60 12.27 -16.66
CA ARG A 173 60.20 12.82 -15.36
C ARG A 173 59.12 13.88 -15.52
N ASP A 174 59.23 14.75 -16.51
CA ASP A 174 58.21 15.75 -16.82
C ASP A 174 56.89 15.08 -17.24
N GLU A 175 56.94 14.00 -18.03
CA GLU A 175 55.76 13.15 -18.34
C GLU A 175 55.15 12.52 -17.07
N ALA A 176 55.98 12.03 -16.15
CA ALA A 176 55.50 11.41 -14.91
C ALA A 176 54.88 12.43 -13.93
N ASP A 177 55.48 13.62 -13.81
CA ASP A 177 54.97 14.70 -12.97
C ASP A 177 53.69 15.30 -13.57
N ALA A 178 53.57 15.40 -14.91
CA ALA A 178 52.34 15.80 -15.59
C ALA A 178 51.20 14.77 -15.36
N ALA A 179 51.50 13.48 -15.53
CA ALA A 179 50.52 12.41 -15.27
C ALA A 179 50.09 12.35 -13.79
N ALA A 180 50.99 12.66 -12.85
CA ALA A 180 50.68 12.76 -11.42
C ALA A 180 49.78 13.96 -11.10
N GLN A 181 49.98 15.10 -11.77
CA GLN A 181 49.11 16.27 -11.65
C GLN A 181 47.70 15.98 -12.20
N GLU A 182 47.58 15.41 -13.41
CA GLU A 182 46.29 15.01 -13.99
C GLU A 182 45.54 14.03 -13.08
N ALA A 183 46.23 13.00 -12.56
CA ALA A 183 45.63 12.04 -11.63
C ALA A 183 45.13 12.69 -10.34
N PHE A 184 45.84 13.71 -9.82
CA PHE A 184 45.40 14.47 -8.65
C PHE A 184 44.18 15.35 -8.94
N GLU A 185 44.14 16.03 -10.09
CA GLU A 185 42.99 16.85 -10.50
C GLU A 185 41.72 15.99 -10.71
N LEU A 186 41.87 14.80 -11.30
CA LEU A 186 40.79 13.82 -11.43
C LEU A 186 40.32 13.32 -10.06
N LEU A 187 41.23 13.03 -9.12
CA LEU A 187 40.89 12.63 -7.75
C LEU A 187 40.12 13.73 -7.01
N VAL A 188 40.58 14.99 -7.09
CA VAL A 188 39.90 16.15 -6.49
C VAL A 188 38.51 16.36 -7.10
N THR A 189 38.38 16.17 -8.42
CA THR A 189 37.09 16.27 -9.12
C THR A 189 36.13 15.17 -8.66
N ALA A 190 36.58 13.92 -8.60
CA ALA A 190 35.79 12.79 -8.11
C ALA A 190 35.39 12.96 -6.63
N HIS A 191 36.27 13.49 -5.77
CA HIS A 191 35.93 13.81 -4.38
C HIS A 191 34.88 14.91 -4.26
N ARG A 192 34.93 15.95 -5.12
CA ARG A 192 33.92 17.00 -5.15
C ARG A 192 32.57 16.47 -5.64
N GLU A 193 32.56 15.62 -6.67
CA GLU A 193 31.35 15.01 -7.22
C GLU A 193 30.71 14.04 -6.23
N THR A 194 31.50 13.20 -5.56
CA THR A 194 30.99 12.30 -4.51
C THR A 194 30.46 13.06 -3.30
N ALA A 195 31.12 14.13 -2.86
CA ALA A 195 30.60 14.99 -1.80
C ALA A 195 29.27 15.67 -2.19
N ALA A 196 29.16 16.18 -3.42
CA ALA A 196 27.91 16.76 -3.93
C ALA A 196 26.78 15.72 -4.04
N ALA A 197 27.09 14.51 -4.50
CA ALA A 197 26.13 13.41 -4.58
C ALA A 197 25.66 12.93 -3.20
N LEU A 198 26.52 12.94 -2.18
CA LEU A 198 26.14 12.63 -0.81
C LEU A 198 25.23 13.71 -0.23
N ALA A 199 25.57 14.99 -0.39
CA ALA A 199 24.72 16.11 0.06
C ALA A 199 23.32 16.07 -0.59
N ALA A 200 23.25 15.87 -1.91
CA ALA A 200 21.98 15.73 -2.62
C ALA A 200 21.18 14.47 -2.18
N ALA A 201 21.86 13.39 -1.80
CA ALA A 201 21.21 12.20 -1.27
C ALA A 201 20.72 12.36 0.19
N GLU A 202 21.30 13.27 0.96
CA GLU A 202 20.82 13.67 2.29
C GLU A 202 19.61 14.61 2.16
N GLU A 203 19.71 15.64 1.33
CA GLU A 203 18.59 16.56 1.01
C GLU A 203 17.36 15.79 0.51
N ALA A 204 17.53 14.86 -0.44
CA ALA A 204 16.44 14.03 -0.95
C ALA A 204 15.86 13.05 0.11
N ARG A 205 16.60 12.69 1.17
CA ARG A 205 16.08 11.90 2.28
C ARG A 205 15.25 12.76 3.23
N ASP A 206 15.70 13.99 3.50
CA ASP A 206 15.00 14.94 4.37
C ASP A 206 13.70 15.42 3.71
N GLU A 207 13.72 15.72 2.41
CA GLU A 207 12.51 15.98 1.61
C GLU A 207 11.55 14.78 1.66
N ALA A 208 12.05 13.56 1.46
CA ALA A 208 11.23 12.35 1.50
C ALA A 208 10.69 12.04 2.93
N ALA A 209 11.39 12.46 3.98
CA ALA A 209 10.90 12.36 5.35
C ALA A 209 9.79 13.38 5.60
N ALA A 210 10.00 14.66 5.27
CA ALA A 210 9.00 15.72 5.38
C ALA A 210 7.73 15.39 4.57
N ALA A 211 7.86 14.89 3.34
CA ALA A 211 6.72 14.46 2.52
C ALA A 211 5.93 13.31 3.16
N ARG A 212 6.59 12.38 3.86
CA ARG A 212 5.92 11.30 4.60
C ARG A 212 5.21 11.81 5.86
N GLU A 213 5.79 12.77 6.57
CA GLU A 213 5.15 13.39 7.74
C GLU A 213 3.89 14.18 7.34
N LEU A 214 3.97 14.97 6.26
CA LEU A 214 2.81 15.67 5.68
C LEU A 214 1.71 14.69 5.27
N ALA A 215 2.04 13.66 4.48
CA ALA A 215 1.07 12.65 4.07
C ALA A 215 0.48 11.85 5.25
N ALA A 216 1.24 11.65 6.33
CA ALA A 216 0.73 11.03 7.55
C ALA A 216 -0.23 11.94 8.33
N ALA A 217 0.03 13.25 8.35
CA ALA A 217 -0.85 14.24 8.95
C ALA A 217 -2.17 14.38 8.18
N GLU A 218 -2.12 14.53 6.85
CA GLU A 218 -3.30 14.56 5.97
C GLU A 218 -4.15 13.29 6.13
N LEU A 219 -3.51 12.11 6.20
CA LEU A 219 -4.20 10.84 6.40
C LEU A 219 -4.83 10.73 7.81
N ALA A 220 -4.24 11.36 8.83
CA ALA A 220 -4.81 11.41 10.17
C ALA A 220 -6.04 12.34 10.22
N GLU A 221 -5.95 13.51 9.59
CA GLU A 221 -7.05 14.47 9.46
C GLU A 221 -8.23 13.87 8.70
N ALA A 222 -8.01 13.31 7.50
CA ALA A 222 -9.06 12.66 6.71
C ALA A 222 -9.73 11.48 7.45
N ARG A 223 -9.00 10.76 8.31
CA ARG A 223 -9.57 9.73 9.19
C ARG A 223 -10.44 10.31 10.30
N GLN A 224 -10.05 11.44 10.89
CA GLN A 224 -10.82 12.16 11.90
C GLN A 224 -12.10 12.78 11.31
N GLU A 225 -12.02 13.39 10.13
CA GLU A 225 -13.19 13.87 9.38
C GLU A 225 -14.17 12.72 9.08
N LEU A 226 -13.68 11.60 8.54
CA LEU A 226 -14.51 10.44 8.24
C LEU A 226 -15.13 9.82 9.50
N ALA A 227 -14.42 9.80 10.62
CA ALA A 227 -14.97 9.37 11.91
C ALA A 227 -16.08 10.31 12.40
N THR A 228 -15.88 11.61 12.29
CA THR A 228 -16.85 12.65 12.66
C THR A 228 -18.10 12.56 11.78
N ALA A 229 -17.94 12.50 10.45
CA ALA A 229 -19.04 12.36 9.50
C ALA A 229 -19.87 11.08 9.74
N ARG A 230 -19.22 9.96 10.11
CA ARG A 230 -19.91 8.72 10.50
C ARG A 230 -20.69 8.87 11.81
N GLN A 231 -20.17 9.59 12.79
CA GLN A 231 -20.88 9.86 14.05
C GLN A 231 -22.11 10.75 13.81
N THR A 232 -21.98 11.83 13.05
CA THR A 232 -23.10 12.70 12.66
C THR A 232 -24.16 11.92 11.90
N ALA A 233 -23.78 11.18 10.85
CA ALA A 233 -24.74 10.37 10.08
C ALA A 233 -25.44 9.28 10.92
N ALA A 234 -24.76 8.72 11.93
CA ALA A 234 -25.37 7.77 12.86
C ALA A 234 -26.39 8.45 13.80
N ALA A 235 -26.08 9.67 14.28
CA ALA A 235 -26.99 10.47 15.09
C ALA A 235 -28.23 10.91 14.28
N ASP A 236 -28.03 11.40 13.05
CA ASP A 236 -29.11 11.79 12.13
C ASP A 236 -30.05 10.61 11.83
N LEU A 237 -29.50 9.41 11.60
CA LEU A 237 -30.30 8.19 11.40
C LEU A 237 -31.06 7.76 12.66
N GLN A 238 -30.50 7.97 13.86
CA GLN A 238 -31.20 7.72 15.12
C GLN A 238 -32.34 8.72 15.33
N GLN A 239 -32.11 10.01 15.07
CA GLN A 239 -33.15 11.04 15.14
C GLN A 239 -34.27 10.77 14.14
N LEU A 240 -33.94 10.50 12.87
CA LEU A 240 -34.94 10.23 11.82
C LEU A 240 -35.80 9.01 12.15
N ARG A 241 -35.22 7.96 12.77
CA ARG A 241 -35.98 6.81 13.29
C ARG A 241 -36.92 7.23 14.41
N ALA A 242 -36.42 7.90 15.45
CA ALA A 242 -37.25 8.37 16.57
C ALA A 242 -38.40 9.29 16.12
N GLU A 243 -38.15 10.18 15.15
CA GLU A 243 -39.19 11.01 14.54
C GLU A 243 -40.21 10.18 13.73
N SER A 244 -39.76 9.16 13.01
CA SER A 244 -40.63 8.27 12.22
C SER A 244 -41.50 7.41 13.13
N ASP A 245 -40.92 6.80 14.16
CA ASP A 245 -41.61 6.00 15.16
C ASP A 245 -42.67 6.83 15.90
N LYS A 246 -42.32 8.07 16.27
CA LYS A 246 -43.29 9.01 16.85
C LYS A 246 -44.44 9.32 15.88
N ARG A 247 -44.15 9.66 14.61
CA ARG A 247 -45.20 9.93 13.61
C ARG A 247 -46.10 8.71 13.38
N LEU A 248 -45.56 7.50 13.43
CA LEU A 248 -46.35 6.27 13.33
C LEU A 248 -47.26 6.09 14.55
N ALA A 249 -46.77 6.31 15.78
CA ALA A 249 -47.57 6.25 17.00
C ALA A 249 -48.67 7.33 17.04
N ASP A 250 -48.35 8.56 16.63
CA ASP A 250 -49.30 9.67 16.52
C ASP A 250 -50.41 9.34 15.49
N LEU A 251 -50.04 8.79 14.33
CA LEU A 251 -51.00 8.34 13.30
C LEU A 251 -51.85 7.17 13.77
N GLN A 252 -51.27 6.17 14.43
CA GLN A 252 -52.01 5.03 15.00
C GLN A 252 -53.08 5.53 15.98
N THR A 253 -52.68 6.35 16.96
CA THR A 253 -53.58 6.95 17.96
C THR A 253 -54.70 7.75 17.31
N ALA A 254 -54.39 8.55 16.28
CA ALA A 254 -55.40 9.29 15.52
C ALA A 254 -56.39 8.35 14.79
N THR A 255 -55.90 7.29 14.13
CA THR A 255 -56.77 6.32 13.43
C THR A 255 -57.63 5.50 14.37
N GLU A 256 -57.12 5.10 15.54
CA GLU A 256 -57.90 4.42 16.58
C GLU A 256 -59.01 5.32 17.11
N THR A 257 -58.70 6.59 17.38
CA THR A 257 -59.67 7.61 17.81
C THR A 257 -60.78 7.78 16.78
N GLN A 258 -60.43 7.95 15.49
CA GLN A 258 -61.41 8.05 14.40
C GLN A 258 -62.28 6.79 14.26
N LEU A 259 -61.71 5.59 14.42
CA LEU A 259 -62.46 4.34 14.38
C LEU A 259 -63.47 4.25 15.53
N ASP A 260 -63.10 4.69 16.73
CA ASP A 260 -64.00 4.69 17.89
C ASP A 260 -65.08 5.78 17.79
N GLU A 261 -64.78 6.95 17.24
CA GLU A 261 -65.78 7.96 16.86
C GLU A 261 -66.78 7.41 15.84
N ILE A 262 -66.30 6.77 14.77
CA ILE A 262 -67.16 6.14 13.74
C ILE A 262 -68.01 5.02 14.35
N ARG A 263 -67.45 4.19 15.24
CA ARG A 263 -68.19 3.14 15.96
C ARG A 263 -69.26 3.74 16.89
N ALA A 264 -68.95 4.82 17.61
CA ALA A 264 -69.90 5.51 18.48
C ALA A 264 -71.04 6.13 17.67
N ALA A 265 -70.73 6.82 16.57
CA ALA A 265 -71.71 7.39 15.65
C ALA A 265 -72.60 6.31 15.02
N ALA A 266 -72.03 5.17 14.59
CA ALA A 266 -72.78 4.05 14.04
C ALA A 266 -73.74 3.43 15.08
N ARG A 267 -73.30 3.25 16.34
CA ARG A 267 -74.17 2.79 17.44
C ARG A 267 -75.30 3.79 17.72
N ALA A 268 -74.99 5.09 17.77
CA ALA A 268 -75.99 6.13 17.98
C ALA A 268 -77.04 6.15 16.86
N ALA A 269 -76.61 6.03 15.60
CA ALA A 269 -77.50 5.94 14.44
C ALA A 269 -78.36 4.66 14.47
N GLN A 270 -77.82 3.52 14.90
CA GLN A 270 -78.57 2.28 15.07
C GLN A 270 -79.64 2.41 16.16
N THR A 271 -79.31 3.00 17.31
CA THR A 271 -80.27 3.27 18.39
C THR A 271 -81.36 4.24 17.93
N ALA A 272 -81.00 5.35 17.29
CA ALA A 272 -81.96 6.32 16.75
C ALA A 272 -82.92 5.69 15.73
N LYS A 273 -82.41 4.82 14.85
CA LYS A 273 -83.25 4.03 13.94
C LYS A 273 -84.20 3.10 14.69
N ALA A 274 -83.70 2.35 15.68
CA ALA A 274 -84.53 1.43 16.47
C ALA A 274 -85.65 2.17 17.22
N THR A 275 -85.37 3.34 17.78
CA THR A 275 -86.39 4.21 18.40
C THR A 275 -87.42 4.68 17.37
N ALA A 276 -86.99 5.17 16.20
CA ALA A 276 -87.92 5.62 15.15
C ALA A 276 -88.79 4.47 14.58
N ASP A 277 -88.23 3.27 14.42
CA ASP A 277 -88.98 2.08 14.01
C ASP A 277 -89.99 1.66 15.10
N ALA A 278 -89.66 1.78 16.39
CA ALA A 278 -90.57 1.50 17.50
C ALA A 278 -91.69 2.54 17.63
N GLU A 279 -91.38 3.84 17.53
CA GLU A 279 -92.36 4.93 17.50
C GLU A 279 -93.33 4.76 16.32
N ARG A 280 -92.82 4.39 15.14
CA ARG A 280 -93.65 4.07 13.97
C ARG A 280 -94.58 2.88 14.23
N GLN A 281 -94.11 1.82 14.87
CA GLN A 281 -94.95 0.67 15.22
C GLN A 281 -96.04 1.05 16.23
N ALA A 282 -95.70 1.82 17.27
CA ALA A 282 -96.65 2.32 18.25
C ALA A 282 -97.72 3.23 17.61
N ALA A 283 -97.31 4.12 16.69
CA ALA A 283 -98.23 4.98 15.95
C ALA A 283 -99.18 4.19 15.03
N LEU A 284 -98.71 3.12 14.40
CA LEU A 284 -99.56 2.22 13.61
C LEU A 284 -100.57 1.47 14.50
N GLN A 285 -100.12 0.91 15.64
CA GLN A 285 -101.00 0.25 16.60
C GLN A 285 -102.06 1.19 17.16
N ALA A 286 -101.70 2.43 17.52
CA ALA A 286 -102.64 3.45 17.97
C ALA A 286 -103.66 3.82 16.88
N ALA A 287 -103.22 3.95 15.61
CA ALA A 287 -104.12 4.21 14.50
C ALA A 287 -105.12 3.06 14.26
N ASP A 288 -104.68 1.80 14.40
CA ASP A 288 -105.55 0.63 14.25
C ASP A 288 -106.50 0.42 15.45
N ALA A 289 -106.09 0.78 16.66
CA ALA A 289 -106.97 0.87 17.83
C ALA A 289 -108.07 1.91 17.60
N LEU A 290 -107.72 3.14 17.23
CA LEU A 290 -108.68 4.21 16.91
C LEU A 290 -109.63 3.84 15.76
N ARG A 291 -109.14 3.14 14.72
CA ARG A 291 -109.98 2.59 13.64
C ARG A 291 -110.94 1.50 14.11
N THR A 292 -110.62 0.83 15.21
CA THR A 292 -111.49 -0.20 15.83
C THR A 292 -112.54 0.47 16.68
N GLU A 293 -112.14 1.35 17.60
CA GLU A 293 -113.04 2.18 18.40
C GLU A 293 -114.05 2.96 17.53
N LEU A 294 -113.60 3.56 16.42
CA LEU A 294 -114.49 4.27 15.50
C LEU A 294 -115.53 3.34 14.85
N ARG A 295 -115.15 2.10 14.49
CA ARG A 295 -116.06 1.09 13.92
C ARG A 295 -117.06 0.60 14.95
N ASP A 296 -116.61 0.40 16.18
CA ASP A 296 -117.44 -0.08 17.28
C ASP A 296 -118.43 1.01 17.71
N LEU A 297 -117.99 2.26 17.86
CA LEU A 297 -118.85 3.43 18.12
C LEU A 297 -119.86 3.66 16.99
N HIS A 298 -119.45 3.54 15.73
CA HIS A 298 -120.37 3.63 14.59
C HIS A 298 -121.41 2.49 14.59
N THR A 299 -121.01 1.30 15.02
CA THR A 299 -121.92 0.15 15.16
C THR A 299 -122.88 0.37 16.33
N GLN A 300 -122.40 0.86 17.48
CA GLN A 300 -123.19 1.23 18.63
C GLN A 300 -124.24 2.28 18.26
N HIS A 301 -123.84 3.42 17.68
CA HIS A 301 -124.78 4.47 17.25
C HIS A 301 -125.80 3.97 16.23
N ARG A 302 -125.43 3.03 15.35
CA ARG A 302 -126.39 2.38 14.46
C ARG A 302 -127.42 1.55 15.24
N THR A 303 -126.98 0.76 16.22
CA THR A 303 -127.90 -0.01 17.08
C THR A 303 -128.78 0.88 17.96
N GLU A 304 -128.25 1.97 18.50
CA GLU A 304 -129.01 2.98 19.26
C GLU A 304 -130.08 3.65 18.39
N LEU A 305 -129.73 4.06 17.16
CA LEU A 305 -130.69 4.62 16.20
C LEU A 305 -131.76 3.61 15.78
N ASP A 306 -131.40 2.34 15.57
CA ASP A 306 -132.36 1.30 15.20
C ASP A 306 -133.26 0.88 16.38
N ALA A 307 -132.76 0.97 17.62
CA ALA A 307 -133.54 0.85 18.86
C ALA A 307 -134.52 2.03 19.03
N LEU A 308 -134.05 3.29 18.97
CA LEU A 308 -134.92 4.48 19.01
C LEU A 308 -135.99 4.47 17.91
N ARG A 309 -135.67 3.96 16.71
CA ARG A 309 -136.66 3.72 15.65
C ARG A 309 -137.65 2.61 16.02
N ALA A 310 -137.23 1.57 16.74
CA ALA A 310 -138.12 0.53 17.23
C ALA A 310 -139.06 1.06 18.33
N ASP A 311 -138.53 1.82 19.29
CA ASP A 311 -139.28 2.45 20.38
C ASP A 311 -140.30 3.44 19.82
N HIS A 312 -139.91 4.36 18.93
CA HIS A 312 -140.87 5.26 18.26
C HIS A 312 -141.93 4.52 17.40
N ARG A 313 -141.62 3.33 16.88
CA ARG A 313 -142.63 2.47 16.22
C ARG A 313 -143.57 1.84 17.25
N ALA A 314 -143.06 1.42 18.41
CA ALA A 314 -143.84 0.89 19.52
C ALA A 314 -144.74 1.98 20.13
N ASP A 315 -144.22 3.15 20.49
CA ASP A 315 -144.96 4.31 21.01
C ASP A 315 -146.11 4.70 20.08
N ARG A 316 -145.85 4.80 18.78
CA ARG A 316 -146.87 5.12 17.78
C ARG A 316 -147.92 4.01 17.63
N ASN A 317 -147.53 2.76 17.77
CA ASN A 317 -148.47 1.64 17.78
C ASN A 317 -149.31 1.64 19.07
N GLN A 318 -148.71 1.96 20.21
CA GLN A 318 -149.37 2.11 21.50
C GLN A 318 -150.37 3.26 21.46
N LEU A 319 -149.96 4.47 21.09
CA LEU A 319 -150.84 5.63 20.90
C LEU A 319 -152.00 5.34 19.94
N ARG A 320 -151.77 4.60 18.85
CA ARG A 320 -152.84 4.18 17.92
C ARG A 320 -153.80 3.19 18.59
N THR A 321 -153.30 2.31 19.46
CA THR A 321 -154.09 1.33 20.19
C THR A 321 -154.89 2.02 21.30
N ASP A 322 -154.26 2.86 22.10
CA ASP A 322 -154.90 3.69 23.13
C ASP A 322 -155.99 4.59 22.53
N HIS A 323 -155.74 5.21 21.37
CA HIS A 323 -156.74 6.01 20.66
C HIS A 323 -157.89 5.15 20.11
N GLN A 324 -157.61 3.93 19.64
CA GLN A 324 -158.66 2.97 19.24
C GLN A 324 -159.51 2.53 20.45
N THR A 325 -158.88 2.28 21.61
CA THR A 325 -159.56 1.99 22.87
C THR A 325 -160.41 3.17 23.33
N GLN A 326 -159.87 4.39 23.36
CA GLN A 326 -160.63 5.61 23.67
C GLN A 326 -161.82 5.82 22.72
N LEU A 327 -161.67 5.54 21.43
CA LEU A 327 -162.79 5.59 20.47
C LEU A 327 -163.81 4.46 20.70
N ALA A 328 -163.39 3.28 21.15
CA ALA A 328 -164.29 2.20 21.54
C ALA A 328 -165.05 2.55 22.83
N ASP A 329 -164.36 3.04 23.86
CA ASP A 329 -164.94 3.49 25.13
C ASP A 329 -165.90 4.67 24.94
N LEU A 330 -165.56 5.65 24.08
CA LEU A 330 -166.45 6.76 23.74
C LEU A 330 -167.68 6.28 22.95
N LYS A 331 -167.54 5.31 22.04
CA LYS A 331 -168.67 4.68 21.35
C LYS A 331 -169.54 3.89 22.31
N GLN A 332 -168.95 3.15 23.25
CA GLN A 332 -169.67 2.40 24.27
C GLN A 332 -170.41 3.35 25.21
N ALA A 333 -169.75 4.36 25.76
CA ALA A 333 -170.37 5.38 26.60
C ALA A 333 -171.46 6.18 25.85
N ALA A 334 -171.32 6.40 24.54
CA ALA A 334 -172.37 6.99 23.72
C ALA A 334 -173.56 6.03 23.51
N ALA A 335 -173.31 4.74 23.31
CA ALA A 335 -174.35 3.70 23.22
C ALA A 335 -175.07 3.51 24.57
N ASP A 336 -174.35 3.52 25.69
CA ASP A 336 -174.88 3.42 27.04
C ASP A 336 -175.74 4.67 27.37
N ARG A 337 -175.30 5.87 26.98
CA ARG A 337 -176.11 7.10 27.09
C ARG A 337 -177.34 7.05 26.19
N LEU A 338 -177.25 6.51 24.98
CA LEU A 338 -178.39 6.34 24.08
C LEU A 338 -179.40 5.35 24.67
N ALA A 339 -178.93 4.22 25.20
CA ALA A 339 -179.74 3.22 25.88
C ALA A 339 -180.41 3.82 27.12
N ALA A 340 -179.66 4.54 27.97
CA ALA A 340 -180.20 5.23 29.14
C ALA A 340 -181.23 6.30 28.76
N ALA A 341 -181.01 7.07 27.68
CA ALA A 341 -181.98 8.04 27.17
C ALA A 341 -183.24 7.38 26.61
N THR A 342 -183.10 6.23 25.94
CA THR A 342 -184.23 5.45 25.41
C THR A 342 -185.03 4.82 26.56
N GLN A 343 -184.34 4.32 27.59
CA GLN A 343 -184.98 3.77 28.78
C GLN A 343 -185.65 4.86 29.63
N ALA A 344 -185.07 6.06 29.71
CA ALA A 344 -185.69 7.23 30.32
C ALA A 344 -186.91 7.72 29.52
N GLN A 345 -186.87 7.68 28.19
CA GLN A 345 -188.03 7.96 27.36
C GLN A 345 -189.15 6.93 27.59
N GLN A 346 -188.84 5.64 27.57
CA GLN A 346 -189.81 4.58 27.85
C GLN A 346 -190.41 4.68 29.26
N SER A 347 -189.61 5.05 30.28
CA SER A 347 -190.14 5.27 31.63
C SER A 347 -191.00 6.53 31.70
N ALA A 348 -190.68 7.60 30.97
CA ALA A 348 -191.51 8.79 30.85
C ALA A 348 -192.84 8.50 30.12
N GLU A 349 -192.82 7.69 29.07
CA GLU A 349 -194.02 7.21 28.36
C GLU A 349 -194.91 6.36 29.28
N GLN A 350 -194.32 5.39 30.00
CA GLN A 350 -195.04 4.60 31.02
C GLN A 350 -195.60 5.47 32.16
N THR A 351 -194.88 6.51 32.58
CA THR A 351 -195.35 7.46 33.62
C THR A 351 -196.48 8.33 33.09
N ALA A 352 -196.43 8.75 31.81
CA ALA A 352 -197.51 9.49 31.16
C ALA A 352 -198.79 8.65 31.01
N ASP A 353 -198.67 7.35 30.68
CA ASP A 353 -199.81 6.43 30.64
C ASP A 353 -200.34 6.09 32.04
N ALA A 354 -199.47 5.97 33.05
CA ALA A 354 -199.89 5.86 34.45
C ALA A 354 -200.68 7.10 34.92
N LEU A 355 -200.23 8.31 34.56
CA LEU A 355 -200.91 9.56 34.88
C LEU A 355 -202.25 9.72 34.13
N ARG A 356 -202.35 9.28 32.87
CA ARG A 356 -203.64 9.16 32.16
C ARG A 356 -204.60 8.23 32.89
N THR A 357 -204.09 7.10 33.37
CA THR A 357 -204.89 6.10 34.10
C THR A 357 -205.38 6.66 35.45
N GLN A 358 -204.54 7.40 36.19
CA GLN A 358 -204.93 8.05 37.44
C GLN A 358 -205.97 9.17 37.24
N LEU A 359 -205.86 9.95 36.17
CA LEU A 359 -206.86 10.98 35.82
C LEU A 359 -208.23 10.38 35.44
N ALA A 360 -208.28 9.16 34.93
CA ALA A 360 -209.53 8.45 34.65
C ALA A 360 -210.25 7.93 35.91
N THR A 361 -209.54 7.73 37.03
CA THR A 361 -210.11 7.15 38.26
C THR A 361 -210.68 8.13 39.30
N HIS A 362 -210.57 9.45 39.07
CA HIS A 362 -211.01 10.46 40.05
C HIS A 362 -212.31 11.22 39.70
N LEU A 363 -213.13 10.70 38.77
CA LEU A 363 -214.36 11.35 38.28
C LEU A 363 -215.63 10.47 38.35
N THR A 364 -215.85 9.76 39.47
CA THR A 364 -217.13 9.07 39.74
C THR A 364 -217.44 8.99 41.25
N PRO A 365 -218.70 9.17 41.70
CA PRO A 365 -219.03 9.46 43.12
C PRO A 365 -219.51 8.24 43.94
N PRO A 366 -219.39 8.26 45.29
CA PRO A 366 -220.09 7.36 46.21
C PRO A 366 -221.47 7.91 46.66
N PRO A 367 -222.38 7.05 47.16
CA PRO A 367 -223.72 7.44 47.63
C PRO A 367 -223.83 7.72 49.14
N THR A 368 -225.01 8.20 49.54
CA THR A 368 -225.63 8.20 50.89
C THR A 368 -225.74 6.79 51.53
N PRO A 369 -226.09 6.62 52.83
CA PRO A 369 -226.80 7.57 53.71
C PRO A 369 -226.19 7.85 55.10
N ASP A 370 -226.68 8.92 55.72
CA ASP A 370 -226.26 9.55 56.97
C ASP A 370 -225.71 8.63 58.06
N SER A 371 -224.50 8.97 58.53
CA SER A 371 -224.20 9.17 59.95
C SER A 371 -222.96 10.05 60.09
N GLU A 372 -223.22 11.36 60.17
CA GLU A 372 -222.35 12.52 60.49
C GLU A 372 -221.06 12.74 59.66
#